data_AF-A0A356U7L7-F1
#
_entry.id   AF-A0A356U7L7-F1
#
_cell.length_a   1.000
_cell.length_b   1.000
_cell.length_c   1.000
_cell.angle_alpha   90.00
_cell.angle_beta   90.00
_cell.angle_gamma   90.00
#
_symmetry.space_group_name_H-M   'P 1'
#
loop_
_entity.id
_entity.type
_entity.pdbx_description
1 polymer ?
#
loop_
_entity_poly.entity_id
_entity_poly.type
_entity_poly.pdbx_seq_one_letter_code
_entity_poly.pdbx_strand_id
1 'polypeptide(L)'
;KMPGGTMRVLVEGLHRGEIINYLDHDPLIRVVVEEWKEDQVEKNAELEALMRTLVAQFEQYVRISKKIPPETVVSVIAIEEPGRLADVIASHLT
;
A
#
# COMPACT_ATOMS: atom_id res chain seq x y z
N LYS A 1 -22.67 -9.62 11.05
CA LYS A 1 -22.31 -10.96 11.56
C LYS A 1 -22.79 -12.00 10.56
N MET A 2 -21.91 -12.86 10.05
CA MET A 2 -22.31 -13.95 9.15
C MET A 2 -22.95 -15.10 9.95
N PRO A 3 -23.72 -15.98 9.30
CA PRO A 3 -24.12 -17.26 9.91
C PRO A 3 -22.85 -18.00 10.36
N GLY A 4 -22.73 -18.32 11.65
CA GLY A 4 -21.52 -18.95 12.24
C GLY A 4 -20.71 -18.08 13.20
N GLY A 5 -21.13 -16.85 13.48
CA GLY A 5 -20.49 -16.00 14.51
C GLY A 5 -19.28 -15.21 14.02
N THR A 6 -18.78 -15.48 12.81
CA THR A 6 -17.68 -14.73 12.19
C THR A 6 -18.12 -13.32 11.80
N MET A 7 -17.25 -12.35 12.05
CA MET A 7 -17.38 -10.97 11.60
C MET A 7 -16.46 -10.74 10.41
N ARG A 8 -17.00 -10.21 9.31
CA ARG A 8 -16.21 -9.66 8.20
C ARG A 8 -16.08 -8.17 8.43
N VAL A 9 -14.86 -7.67 8.41
CA VAL A 9 -14.53 -6.25 8.51
C VAL A 9 -13.75 -5.87 7.26
N LEU A 10 -14.11 -4.74 6.66
CA LEU A 10 -13.33 -4.11 5.61
C LEU A 10 -12.49 -3.01 6.27
N VAL A 11 -11.21 -2.96 5.96
CA VAL A 11 -10.28 -1.95 6.47
C VAL A 11 -9.53 -1.30 5.32
N GLU A 12 -9.18 -0.05 5.49
CA GLU A 12 -8.33 0.73 4.59
C GLU A 12 -7.13 1.22 5.39
N GLY A 13 -5.93 1.04 4.84
CA GLY A 13 -4.71 1.58 5.45
C GLY A 13 -4.70 3.09 5.27
N LEU A 14 -4.56 3.84 6.38
CA LEU A 14 -4.52 5.31 6.35
C LEU A 14 -3.08 5.82 6.35
N HIS A 15 -2.27 5.34 7.31
CA HIS A 15 -0.88 5.73 7.50
C HIS A 15 -0.06 4.53 7.94
N ARG A 16 1.25 4.56 7.67
CA ARG A 16 2.19 3.67 8.36
C ARG A 16 2.32 4.15 9.80
N GLY A 17 2.54 3.21 10.72
CA GLY A 17 2.74 3.51 12.13
C GLY A 17 3.87 2.66 12.68
N GLU A 18 4.68 3.25 13.55
CA GLU A 18 5.74 2.56 14.27
C GLU A 18 5.22 2.16 15.66
N ILE A 19 5.42 0.89 16.02
CA ILE A 19 5.11 0.42 17.36
C ILE A 19 6.20 0.92 18.30
N ILE A 20 5.85 1.84 19.22
CA ILE A 20 6.80 2.40 20.18
C ILE A 20 6.74 1.70 21.54
N ASN A 21 5.63 1.03 21.87
CA ASN A 21 5.53 0.23 23.10
C ASN A 21 4.44 -0.83 23.01
N TYR A 22 4.66 -1.98 23.65
CA TYR A 22 3.64 -3.00 23.88
C TYR A 22 3.00 -2.79 25.26
N LEU A 23 1.67 -2.87 25.34
CA LEU A 23 0.89 -2.74 26.58
C LEU A 23 0.41 -4.09 27.06
N ASP A 24 0.07 -4.24 28.35
CA ASP A 24 -0.45 -5.50 28.90
C ASP A 24 -1.58 -6.10 28.05
N HIS A 25 -1.49 -7.41 27.84
CA HIS A 25 -2.31 -8.18 26.91
C HIS A 25 -3.31 -9.06 27.68
N ASP A 26 -4.55 -8.62 27.81
CA ASP A 26 -5.72 -9.47 28.09
C ASP A 26 -7.01 -8.65 27.85
N PRO A 27 -7.94 -9.05 26.96
CA PRO A 27 -7.96 -10.22 26.08
C PRO A 27 -7.36 -9.99 24.69
N LEU A 28 -6.74 -8.83 24.44
CA LEU A 28 -6.27 -8.42 23.12
C LEU A 28 -4.89 -7.75 23.18
N ILE A 29 -4.13 -7.90 22.10
CA ILE A 29 -2.84 -7.22 21.94
C ILE A 29 -3.09 -5.72 21.79
N ARG A 30 -2.42 -4.93 22.62
CA ARG A 30 -2.47 -3.47 22.60
C ARG A 30 -1.06 -2.93 22.45
N VAL A 31 -0.93 -1.93 21.60
CA VAL A 31 0.34 -1.25 21.35
C VAL A 31 0.12 0.25 21.35
N VAL A 32 1.14 0.99 21.76
CA VAL A 32 1.24 2.41 21.48
C VAL A 32 1.91 2.55 20.12
N VAL A 33 1.26 3.28 19.22
CA VAL A 33 1.73 3.51 17.85
C VAL A 33 2.00 5.00 17.69
N GLU A 34 3.13 5.33 17.10
CA GLU A 34 3.40 6.67 16.56
C GLU A 34 3.15 6.65 15.05
N GLU A 35 2.45 7.66 14.54
CA GLU A 35 2.24 7.80 13.10
C GLU A 35 3.58 8.07 12.42
N TRP A 36 3.92 7.24 11.43
CA TRP A 36 5.10 7.47 10.61
C TRP A 36 4.78 8.58 9.63
N LYS A 37 5.34 9.77 9.89
CA LYS A 37 5.22 10.91 8.99
C LYS A 37 6.13 10.67 7.80
N GLU A 38 5.53 10.51 6.62
CA GLU A 38 6.30 10.53 5.39
C GLU A 38 7.00 11.87 5.24
N ASP A 39 8.28 11.85 4.87
CA ASP A 39 9.00 13.05 4.50
C ASP A 39 8.27 13.71 3.32
N GLN A 40 8.19 15.05 3.32
CA GLN A 40 7.74 15.76 2.14
C GLN A 40 8.80 15.63 1.07
N VAL A 41 8.61 14.65 0.17
CA VAL A 41 9.51 14.46 -0.96
C VAL A 41 9.13 15.46 -2.05
N GLU A 42 10.00 16.44 -2.30
CA GLU A 42 9.90 17.25 -3.50
C GLU A 42 10.14 16.38 -4.74
N LYS A 43 9.19 16.43 -5.68
CA LYS A 43 9.34 15.76 -6.96
C LYS A 43 10.44 16.44 -7.76
N ASN A 44 11.59 15.78 -7.83
CA ASN A 44 12.66 16.15 -8.73
C ASN A 44 12.62 15.27 -10.00
N ALA A 45 13.39 15.67 -11.02
CA ALA A 45 13.40 14.96 -12.31
C ALA A 45 13.81 13.49 -12.20
N GLU A 46 14.67 13.15 -11.24
CA GLU A 46 15.09 11.77 -10.99
C GLU A 46 13.95 10.93 -10.42
N LEU A 47 13.22 11.45 -9.42
CA LEU A 47 12.08 10.78 -8.83
C LEU A 47 10.96 10.56 -9.84
N GLU A 48 10.66 11.56 -10.67
CA GLU A 48 9.69 11.39 -11.75
C GLU A 48 10.13 10.34 -12.78
N ALA A 49 11.44 10.27 -13.07
CA ALA A 49 11.98 9.23 -13.94
C ALA A 49 11.80 7.84 -13.32
N LEU A 50 12.10 7.69 -12.02
CA LEU A 50 11.89 6.45 -11.28
C LEU A 50 10.42 6.03 -11.26
N MET A 51 9.49 6.97 -11.05
CA MET A 51 8.06 6.68 -11.10
C MET A 51 7.63 6.15 -12.47
N ARG A 52 8.09 6.79 -13.57
CA ARG A 52 7.81 6.30 -14.94
C ARG A 52 8.39 4.91 -15.18
N THR A 53 9.62 4.66 -14.70
CA THR A 53 10.26 3.35 -14.80
C THR A 53 9.48 2.29 -14.02
N LEU A 54 9.04 2.61 -12.79
CA LEU A 54 8.27 1.71 -11.94
C LEU A 54 6.95 1.31 -12.61
N VAL A 55 6.21 2.26 -13.17
CA VAL A 55 4.98 2.00 -13.92
C VAL A 55 5.24 1.07 -15.11
N ALA A 56 6.27 1.35 -15.92
CA ALA A 56 6.60 0.51 -17.07
C ALA A 56 6.99 -0.93 -16.67
N GLN A 57 7.69 -1.09 -15.54
CA GLN A 57 8.01 -2.42 -14.99
C GLN A 57 6.75 -3.14 -14.48
N PHE A 58 5.84 -2.42 -13.84
CA PHE A 58 4.57 -2.97 -13.39
C PHE A 58 3.68 -3.42 -14.56
N GLU A 59 3.59 -2.64 -15.63
CA GLU A 59 2.92 -3.03 -16.88
C GLU A 59 3.46 -4.34 -17.44
N GLN A 60 4.79 -4.46 -17.49
CA GLN A 60 5.46 -5.69 -17.92
C GLN A 60 5.13 -6.87 -17.00
N TYR A 61 5.11 -6.66 -15.68
CA TYR A 61 4.75 -7.68 -14.70
C TYR A 61 3.30 -8.16 -14.88
N VAL A 62 2.34 -7.24 -15.02
CA VAL A 62 0.92 -7.57 -15.24
C VAL A 62 0.75 -8.42 -16.50
N ARG A 63 1.43 -8.06 -17.59
CA ARG A 63 1.40 -8.81 -18.86
C ARG A 63 1.92 -10.24 -18.72
N ILE A 64 2.94 -10.46 -17.88
CA ILE A 64 3.57 -11.78 -17.68
C ILE A 64 2.77 -12.63 -16.70
N SER A 65 2.35 -12.05 -15.57
CA SER A 65 1.70 -12.81 -14.48
C SER A 65 0.29 -13.28 -14.86
N LYS A 66 -0.45 -12.49 -15.65
CA LYS A 66 -1.87 -12.69 -16.00
C LYS A 66 -2.81 -12.88 -14.79
N LYS A 67 -2.32 -12.63 -13.58
CA LYS A 67 -3.11 -12.69 -12.33
C LYS A 67 -3.81 -11.37 -12.03
N ILE A 68 -3.29 -10.28 -12.58
CA ILE A 68 -3.78 -8.92 -12.36
C ILE A 68 -4.54 -8.48 -13.61
N PRO A 69 -5.77 -7.95 -13.45
CA PRO A 69 -6.52 -7.39 -14.57
C PRO A 69 -5.79 -6.19 -15.22
N PRO A 70 -5.73 -6.08 -16.56
CA PRO A 70 -5.06 -4.97 -17.23
C PRO A 70 -5.60 -3.58 -16.83
N GLU A 71 -6.88 -3.46 -16.47
CA GLU A 71 -7.49 -2.21 -15.99
C GLU A 71 -6.85 -1.67 -14.71
N THR A 72 -6.23 -2.52 -13.89
CA THR A 72 -5.49 -2.11 -12.69
C THR A 72 -4.32 -1.20 -13.03
N VAL A 73 -3.67 -1.41 -14.18
CA VAL A 73 -2.57 -0.54 -14.65
C VAL A 73 -3.07 0.90 -14.84
N VAL A 74 -4.26 1.07 -15.42
CA VAL A 74 -4.84 2.40 -15.69
C VAL A 74 -5.04 3.19 -14.41
N SER A 75 -5.52 2.53 -13.33
CA SER A 75 -5.65 3.18 -12.04
C SER A 75 -4.32 3.55 -11.39
N VAL A 76 -3.27 2.75 -11.64
CA VAL A 76 -1.92 3.01 -11.09
C VAL A 76 -1.26 4.21 -11.78
N ILE A 77 -1.43 4.37 -13.09
CA ILE A 77 -0.85 5.48 -13.87
C ILE A 77 -1.35 6.84 -13.39
N ALA A 78 -2.57 6.93 -12.87
CA ALA A 78 -3.15 8.18 -12.38
C ALA A 78 -2.58 8.64 -11.02
N ILE A 79 -1.75 7.82 -10.36
CA ILE A 79 -1.20 8.13 -9.04
C ILE A 79 0.02 9.04 -9.18
N GLU A 80 -0.10 10.25 -8.69
CA GLU A 80 0.99 11.23 -8.72
C GLU A 80 1.86 11.21 -7.47
N GLU A 81 1.40 10.61 -6.38
CA GLU A 81 2.11 10.55 -5.10
C GLU A 81 3.09 9.36 -5.11
N PRO A 82 4.42 9.56 -5.03
CA PRO A 82 5.40 8.47 -5.17
C PRO A 82 5.22 7.35 -4.14
N GLY A 83 4.98 7.70 -2.87
CA GLY A 83 4.74 6.73 -1.79
C GLY A 83 3.48 5.90 -2.06
N ARG A 84 2.38 6.56 -2.41
CA ARG A 84 1.13 5.88 -2.77
C ARG A 84 1.26 5.01 -4.01
N LEU A 85 2.01 5.45 -5.02
CA LEU A 85 2.29 4.67 -6.23
C LEU A 85 2.97 3.34 -5.85
N ALA A 86 3.98 3.41 -4.99
CA ALA A 86 4.68 2.24 -4.49
C ALA A 86 3.76 1.30 -3.70
N ASP A 87 2.91 1.85 -2.81
CA ASP A 87 1.99 1.05 -2.00
C ASP A 87 0.94 0.32 -2.84
N VAL A 88 0.32 1.01 -3.79
CA VAL A 88 -0.69 0.41 -4.66
C VAL A 88 -0.07 -0.71 -5.51
N ILE A 89 1.10 -0.47 -6.11
CA ILE A 89 1.81 -1.51 -6.87
C ILE A 89 2.13 -2.70 -5.96
N ALA A 90 2.70 -2.46 -4.78
CA ALA A 90 3.08 -3.51 -3.84
C ALA A 90 1.87 -4.38 -3.43
N SER A 91 0.69 -3.78 -3.25
CA SER A 91 -0.54 -4.51 -2.91
C SER A 91 -0.99 -5.53 -3.96
N HIS A 92 -0.52 -5.41 -5.20
CA HIS A 92 -0.83 -6.32 -6.30
C HIS A 92 0.24 -7.39 -6.54
N LEU A 93 1.44 -7.26 -5.95
CA LEU A 93 2.50 -8.25 -6.10
C LEU A 93 2.18 -9.48 -5.24
N THR A 94 2.03 -10.64 -5.90
CA THR A 94 1.73 -11.94 -5.25
C THR A 94 2.55 -13.09 -5.81
#